data_AF-A0A937SUF2-F1
#
_entry.id   AF-A0A937SUF2-F1
#
_cell.length_a   1.000
_cell.length_b   1.000
_cell.length_c   1.000
_cell.angle_alpha   90.00
_cell.angle_beta   90.00
_cell.angle_gamma   90.00
#
_symmetry.space_group_name_H-M   'P 1'
#
loop_
_entity.id
_entity.type
_entity.pdbx_description
1 polymer ?
#
loop_
_entity_poly.entity_id
_entity_poly.type
_entity_poly.pdbx_seq_one_letter_code
_entity_poly.pdbx_strand_id
1 'polypeptide(L)'
;MDQLPKKSKWEMNENGFTMAELLMGSAISLIMLALVAGIITSQKNTFSRQIQLGQMQANGRASVDFVTRSVQNAGFNVTRGKRFLAASDHYITMVFDDDNDGTVQNDEVMTYAVSNPDSSTNTSFSISPYFDDDGDGVVDSSETRTYQISLGLGSPPFHFYRITPDQGAADVTKSKVARNIDNLIIRYWDKDGDPLPAGVTTDADGNPVPPYVVPADELNDIRKVDLEIISRSKDEDPNENFVNNGTYSTGSVATAGGTTSYNDRYHRETYTAVISPRNLVTAPWGKVDLVANPTPISCPDSSTTITATVLDSEGSAIDAVSVNFNTSDGTANPTSSTTNSNGNTSTTLTYDWSAPSVTATVSANALIDVDGTDYPVFSAIPVSFESGTGIFSDDFNDGDSAGWTEEGTANWNVASGQYKTASNGFALSLNGCASWQDYEAQVDIKRNGSLSSTEYVSLVLRYQNASQYYMAKVSCSSNCGGSPNDDLYILELVNYDSFEATLVSSTTFSFDNNEYYTLKASASGDELNAKFWQTSTTEPSSWDITATETSYSQGEIALTTITSTTTFDNVVVAPTS
;
A
#
# COMPACT_ATOMS: atom_id res chain seq x y z
N MET A 1 27.29 40.30 -86.05
CA MET A 1 26.18 41.15 -85.57
C MET A 1 25.63 40.50 -84.32
N ASP A 2 26.11 40.93 -83.15
CA ASP A 2 25.28 41.52 -82.11
C ASP A 2 26.19 42.00 -80.98
N GLN A 3 25.98 43.23 -80.56
CA GLN A 3 26.92 43.99 -79.75
C GLN A 3 26.89 43.55 -78.28
N LEU A 4 27.93 42.84 -77.85
CA LEU A 4 28.21 42.65 -76.43
C LEU A 4 28.74 43.98 -75.84
N PRO A 5 28.11 44.52 -74.79
CA PRO A 5 28.50 45.80 -74.21
C PRO A 5 29.91 45.72 -73.63
N LYS A 6 30.70 46.77 -73.84
CA LYS A 6 32.03 46.97 -73.23
C LYS A 6 31.93 46.69 -71.73
N LYS A 7 32.78 45.77 -71.24
CA LYS A 7 33.06 45.60 -69.79
C LYS A 7 33.28 46.98 -69.17
N SER A 8 32.54 47.29 -68.11
CA SER A 8 32.86 48.41 -67.22
C SER A 8 34.33 48.30 -66.80
N LYS A 9 35.16 49.23 -67.27
CA LYS A 9 36.50 49.42 -66.72
C LYS A 9 36.28 49.93 -65.31
N TRP A 10 36.59 49.11 -64.31
CA TRP A 10 36.85 49.62 -62.98
C TRP A 10 38.07 50.54 -63.11
N GLU A 11 37.85 51.85 -63.09
CA GLU A 11 38.93 52.80 -62.83
C GLU A 11 39.37 52.56 -61.38
N MET A 12 40.45 51.82 -61.19
CA MET A 12 41.18 51.87 -59.94
C MET A 12 41.83 53.24 -59.88
N ASN A 13 41.20 54.15 -59.14
CA ASN A 13 41.83 55.42 -58.80
C ASN A 13 43.04 55.08 -57.91
N GLU A 14 44.27 55.24 -58.41
CA GLU A 14 45.53 54.94 -57.71
C GLU A 14 45.87 55.97 -56.61
N ASN A 15 44.87 56.66 -56.07
CA ASN A 15 45.04 57.51 -54.90
C ASN A 15 44.94 56.59 -53.66
N GLY A 16 46.08 56.29 -53.05
CA GLY A 16 46.12 55.60 -51.75
C GLY A 16 45.31 56.34 -50.68
N PHE A 17 44.95 55.66 -49.60
CA PHE A 17 44.18 56.25 -48.50
C PHE A 17 44.89 57.48 -47.93
N THR A 18 44.14 58.56 -47.73
CA THR A 18 44.66 59.73 -47.03
C THR A 18 44.82 59.43 -45.54
N MET A 19 45.77 60.09 -44.89
CA MET A 19 46.00 59.95 -43.45
C MET A 19 44.74 60.27 -42.63
N ALA A 20 43.90 61.20 -43.10
CA ALA A 20 42.63 61.54 -42.48
C ALA A 20 41.60 60.39 -42.55
N GLU A 21 41.51 59.68 -43.67
CA GLU A 21 40.62 58.52 -43.83
C GLU A 21 41.07 57.33 -42.95
N LEU A 22 42.37 57.08 -42.83
CA LEU A 22 42.91 56.05 -41.92
C LEU A 22 42.63 56.38 -40.46
N LEU A 23 42.79 57.65 -40.06
CA LEU A 23 42.47 58.11 -38.71
C LEU A 23 40.96 57.98 -38.42
N MET A 24 40.10 58.40 -39.34
CA MET A 24 38.64 58.24 -39.17
C MET A 24 38.21 56.77 -39.14
N GLY A 25 38.75 55.92 -40.02
CA GLY A 25 38.44 54.49 -40.05
C GLY A 25 38.88 53.77 -38.77
N SER A 26 40.06 54.10 -38.23
CA SER A 26 40.53 53.56 -36.95
C SER A 26 39.68 54.03 -35.77
N ALA A 27 39.27 55.31 -35.75
CA ALA A 27 38.41 55.86 -34.71
C ALA A 27 37.03 55.18 -34.68
N ILE A 28 36.41 54.99 -35.85
CA ILE A 28 35.13 54.27 -35.98
C ILE A 28 35.29 52.81 -35.55
N SER A 29 36.40 52.16 -35.92
CA SER A 29 36.68 50.77 -35.52
C SER A 29 36.83 50.62 -34.01
N LEU A 30 37.49 51.56 -33.32
CA LEU A 30 37.61 51.57 -31.86
C LEU A 30 36.27 51.81 -31.17
N ILE A 31 35.45 52.74 -31.70
CA ILE A 31 34.09 52.98 -31.19
C ILE A 31 33.24 51.71 -31.33
N MET A 32 33.30 51.04 -32.49
CA MET A 32 32.58 49.78 -32.73
C MET A 32 33.07 48.66 -31.80
N LEU A 33 34.39 48.54 -31.58
CA LEU A 33 34.95 47.57 -30.64
C LEU A 33 34.47 47.83 -29.21
N ALA A 34 34.42 49.09 -28.78
CA ALA A 34 33.92 49.48 -27.48
C ALA A 34 32.42 49.15 -27.31
N LEU A 35 31.60 49.38 -28.33
CA LEU A 35 30.18 49.00 -28.33
C LEU A 35 30.01 47.48 -28.24
N VAL A 36 30.76 46.71 -29.03
CA VAL A 36 30.73 45.24 -28.99
C VAL A 36 31.20 44.72 -27.63
N ALA A 37 32.27 45.28 -27.06
CA ALA A 37 32.76 44.93 -25.73
C ALA A 37 31.71 45.22 -24.63
N GLY A 38 30.99 46.35 -24.74
CA GLY A 38 29.86 46.66 -23.86
C GLY A 38 28.73 45.65 -23.96
N ILE A 39 28.35 45.25 -25.18
CA ILE A 39 27.33 44.22 -25.40
C ILE A 39 27.76 42.87 -24.83
N ILE A 40 29.00 42.44 -25.08
CA ILE A 40 29.54 41.16 -24.57
C ILE A 40 29.54 41.16 -23.04
N THR A 41 29.96 42.26 -22.41
CA THR A 41 29.96 42.38 -20.94
C THR A 41 28.55 42.33 -20.37
N SER A 42 27.60 43.05 -21.00
CA SER A 42 26.19 43.01 -20.63
C SER A 42 25.58 41.62 -20.76
N GLN A 43 25.89 40.91 -21.85
CA GLN A 43 25.46 39.53 -22.06
C GLN A 43 26.05 38.60 -21.00
N LYS A 44 27.37 38.68 -20.74
CA LYS A 44 28.04 37.90 -19.69
C LYS A 44 27.38 38.10 -18.33
N ASN A 45 27.11 39.35 -17.96
CA ASN A 45 26.45 39.67 -16.69
C ASN A 45 25.03 39.08 -16.62
N THR A 46 24.28 39.15 -17.72
CA THR A 46 22.94 38.57 -17.82
C THR A 46 22.98 37.04 -17.68
N PHE A 47 23.89 36.37 -18.40
CA PHE A 47 24.06 34.92 -18.32
C PHE A 47 24.51 34.48 -16.92
N SER A 48 25.49 35.18 -16.32
CA SER A 48 25.97 34.88 -14.96
C SER A 48 24.82 34.95 -13.96
N ARG A 49 24.02 36.02 -14.02
CA ARG A 49 22.86 36.19 -13.15
C ARG A 49 21.82 35.09 -13.36
N GLN A 50 21.48 34.75 -14.60
CA GLN A 50 20.50 33.70 -14.89
C GLN A 50 20.96 32.32 -14.39
N ILE A 51 22.24 31.98 -14.56
CA ILE A 51 22.80 30.72 -14.05
C ILE A 51 22.75 30.69 -12.51
N GLN A 52 23.15 31.78 -11.86
CA GLN A 52 23.14 31.89 -10.40
C GLN A 52 21.73 31.78 -9.82
N LEU A 53 20.75 32.45 -10.42
CA LEU A 53 19.34 32.35 -10.04
C LEU A 53 18.81 30.93 -10.24
N GLY A 54 19.10 30.31 -11.39
CA GLY A 54 18.69 28.93 -11.65
C GLY A 54 19.26 27.93 -10.63
N GLN A 55 20.54 28.07 -10.25
CA GLN A 55 21.18 27.23 -9.22
C GLN A 55 20.60 27.47 -7.83
N MET A 56 20.39 28.73 -7.46
CA MET A 56 19.75 29.11 -6.19
C MET A 56 18.35 28.49 -6.09
N GLN A 57 17.55 28.59 -7.16
CA GLN A 57 16.20 28.03 -7.20
C GLN A 57 16.20 26.50 -7.15
N ALA A 58 17.12 25.85 -7.85
CA ALA A 58 17.29 24.40 -7.78
C ALA A 58 17.67 23.94 -6.35
N ASN A 59 18.57 24.66 -5.68
CA ASN A 59 18.97 24.38 -4.30
C ASN A 59 17.80 24.51 -3.32
N GLY A 60 17.00 25.57 -3.43
CA GLY A 60 15.82 25.78 -2.58
C GLY A 60 14.76 24.70 -2.79
N ARG A 61 14.41 24.41 -4.05
CA ARG A 61 13.43 23.36 -4.40
C ARG A 61 13.88 21.97 -3.95
N ALA A 62 15.13 21.61 -4.17
CA ALA A 62 15.67 20.32 -3.74
C ALA A 62 15.57 20.16 -2.22
N SER A 63 15.94 21.20 -1.46
CA SER A 63 15.91 21.14 0.01
C SER A 63 14.49 20.88 0.55
N VAL A 64 13.50 21.57 -0.02
CA VAL A 64 12.09 21.37 0.36
C VAL A 64 11.60 19.98 -0.03
N ASP A 65 11.93 19.50 -1.23
CA ASP A 65 11.49 18.21 -1.75
C ASP A 65 11.97 17.04 -0.87
N PHE A 66 13.27 17.02 -0.53
CA PHE A 66 13.85 16.00 0.34
C PHE A 66 13.19 15.92 1.72
N VAL A 67 13.02 17.08 2.39
CA VAL A 67 12.35 17.11 3.71
C VAL A 67 10.89 16.70 3.57
N THR A 68 10.19 17.17 2.54
CA THR A 68 8.78 16.86 2.34
C THR A 68 8.56 15.37 2.17
N ARG A 69 9.35 14.71 1.31
CA ARG A 69 9.26 13.25 1.12
C ARG A 69 9.55 12.50 2.42
N SER A 70 10.64 12.83 3.11
CA SER A 70 11.01 12.12 4.33
C SER A 70 10.01 12.35 5.48
N VAL A 71 9.45 13.55 5.64
CA VAL A 71 8.43 13.81 6.68
C VAL A 71 7.15 13.04 6.37
N GLN A 72 6.74 12.96 5.10
CA GLN A 72 5.55 12.22 4.71
C GLN A 72 5.70 10.72 4.93
N ASN A 73 6.90 10.17 4.70
CA ASN A 73 7.20 8.75 4.86
C ASN A 73 7.59 8.35 6.28
N ALA A 74 8.01 9.29 7.14
CA ALA A 74 8.42 9.01 8.51
C ALA A 74 7.45 8.04 9.24
N GLY A 75 8.01 6.93 9.75
CA GLY A 75 7.26 5.85 10.41
C GLY A 75 6.73 4.77 9.48
N PHE A 76 6.99 4.82 8.17
CA PHE A 76 6.60 3.74 7.25
C PHE A 76 7.41 2.48 7.53
N ASN A 77 6.71 1.36 7.73
CA ASN A 77 7.27 0.02 7.98
C ASN A 77 8.34 -0.06 9.08
N VAL A 78 8.35 0.88 10.02
CA VAL A 78 9.30 0.87 11.14
C VAL A 78 8.80 -0.11 12.20
N THR A 79 9.49 -1.24 12.34
CA THR A 79 9.15 -2.32 13.28
C THR A 79 9.70 -2.09 14.68
N ARG A 80 10.80 -1.33 14.81
CA ARG A 80 11.48 -0.99 16.06
C ARG A 80 11.89 0.49 16.08
N GLY A 81 11.59 1.19 17.17
CA GLY A 81 11.97 2.58 17.37
C GLY A 81 10.91 3.62 16.94
N LYS A 82 11.31 4.88 16.90
CA LYS A 82 10.42 6.04 16.68
C LYS A 82 10.59 6.62 15.28
N ARG A 83 9.50 7.15 14.73
CA ARG A 83 9.47 7.86 13.43
C ARG A 83 10.34 9.11 13.38
N PHE A 84 10.47 9.82 14.50
CA PHE A 84 11.32 11.01 14.66
C PHE A 84 12.28 10.76 15.81
N LEU A 85 13.57 10.97 15.58
CA LEU A 85 14.62 10.76 16.60
C LEU A 85 15.16 12.06 17.18
N ALA A 86 15.03 13.17 16.45
CA ALA A 86 15.44 14.50 16.87
C ALA A 86 14.76 15.57 16.02
N ALA A 87 14.37 16.68 16.62
CA ALA A 87 13.76 17.83 15.93
C ALA A 87 14.15 19.14 16.62
N SER A 88 14.46 20.17 15.83
CA SER A 88 14.78 21.53 16.28
C SER A 88 14.41 22.54 15.21
N ASP A 89 14.66 23.83 15.47
CA ASP A 89 14.48 24.87 14.47
C ASP A 89 15.36 24.70 13.20
N HIS A 90 16.41 23.88 13.22
CA HIS A 90 17.37 23.78 12.11
C HIS A 90 17.88 22.36 11.80
N TYR A 91 17.30 21.34 12.43
CA TYR A 91 17.48 19.95 12.04
C TYR A 91 16.24 19.09 12.34
N ILE A 92 16.09 18.00 11.59
CA ILE A 92 15.08 16.97 11.85
C ILE A 92 15.63 15.61 11.44
N THR A 93 15.36 14.57 12.25
CA THR A 93 15.72 13.18 11.96
C THR A 93 14.48 12.32 11.85
N MET A 94 14.39 11.56 10.76
CA MET A 94 13.26 10.69 10.42
C MET A 94 13.75 9.28 10.14
N VAL A 95 12.89 8.31 10.41
CA VAL A 95 13.14 6.89 10.13
C VAL A 95 11.96 6.35 9.32
N PHE A 96 12.23 5.69 8.21
CA PHE A 96 11.23 5.00 7.38
C PHE A 96 11.91 4.06 6.41
N ASP A 97 11.30 2.90 6.17
CA ASP A 97 11.68 1.96 5.13
C ASP A 97 11.36 2.58 3.73
N ASP A 98 12.37 2.91 2.92
CA ASP A 98 12.21 3.55 1.60
C ASP A 98 12.00 2.52 0.48
N ASP A 99 12.48 1.28 0.64
CA ASP A 99 12.39 0.24 -0.39
C ASP A 99 11.30 -0.82 -0.15
N ASN A 100 10.64 -0.76 1.01
CA ASN A 100 9.55 -1.60 1.46
C ASN A 100 9.95 -3.08 1.56
N ASP A 101 11.16 -3.36 2.03
CA ASP A 101 11.65 -4.73 2.26
C ASP A 101 11.30 -5.30 3.64
N GLY A 102 10.83 -4.46 4.58
CA GLY A 102 10.50 -4.87 5.95
C GLY A 102 11.55 -4.55 7.00
N THR A 103 12.71 -4.02 6.60
CA THR A 103 13.88 -3.89 7.46
C THR A 103 14.50 -2.51 7.34
N VAL A 104 14.53 -1.78 8.45
CA VAL A 104 15.16 -0.45 8.46
C VAL A 104 16.67 -0.58 8.33
N GLN A 105 17.30 0.03 7.31
CA GLN A 105 18.76 0.11 7.21
C GLN A 105 19.33 1.49 7.57
N ASN A 106 20.66 1.63 7.55
CA ASN A 106 21.34 2.83 8.03
C ASN A 106 21.07 4.07 7.16
N ASP A 107 20.85 3.93 5.85
CA ASP A 107 20.55 5.04 4.94
C ASP A 107 19.07 5.47 4.94
N GLU A 108 18.25 4.76 5.70
CA GLU A 108 16.83 5.03 5.96
C GLU A 108 16.58 5.82 7.25
N VAL A 109 17.65 6.01 8.04
CA VAL A 109 17.72 6.97 9.13
C VAL A 109 18.23 8.30 8.58
N MET A 110 17.32 9.20 8.24
CA MET A 110 17.64 10.44 7.53
C MET A 110 17.56 11.66 8.44
N THR A 111 18.69 12.29 8.69
CA THR A 111 18.78 13.61 9.33
C THR A 111 18.96 14.70 8.27
N TYR A 112 18.13 15.73 8.29
CA TYR A 112 18.32 16.94 7.50
C TYR A 112 18.70 18.11 8.40
N ALA A 113 19.76 18.82 8.03
CA ALA A 113 20.27 19.95 8.81
C ALA A 113 21.03 20.96 7.95
N VAL A 114 21.19 22.18 8.46
CA VAL A 114 22.15 23.14 7.91
C VAL A 114 23.47 23.15 8.69
N SER A 115 24.58 23.32 7.99
CA SER A 115 25.89 23.52 8.60
C SER A 115 26.79 24.38 7.71
N ASN A 116 27.52 25.30 8.31
CA ASN A 116 28.56 26.09 7.66
C ASN A 116 29.86 25.26 7.70
N PRO A 117 30.43 24.90 6.54
CA PRO A 117 31.66 24.10 6.47
C PRO A 117 32.91 24.84 6.95
N ASP A 118 32.87 26.18 6.98
CA ASP A 118 33.98 27.05 7.37
C ASP A 118 33.90 27.48 8.84
N SER A 119 32.87 27.03 9.57
CA SER A 119 32.69 27.35 10.99
C SER A 119 33.77 26.67 11.84
N SER A 120 34.46 27.44 12.68
CA SER A 120 35.41 26.92 13.66
C SER A 120 34.76 26.48 14.98
N THR A 121 33.47 26.78 15.16
CA THR A 121 32.68 26.41 16.34
C THR A 121 31.50 25.56 15.92
N ASN A 122 31.37 24.39 16.55
CA ASN A 122 30.29 23.46 16.27
C ASN A 122 29.38 23.26 17.49
N THR A 123 28.10 23.11 17.24
CA THR A 123 27.12 22.55 18.18
C THR A 123 26.92 21.07 17.85
N SER A 124 26.42 20.28 18.79
CA SER A 124 26.15 18.86 18.52
C SER A 124 24.86 18.41 19.20
N PHE A 125 24.19 17.44 18.56
CA PHE A 125 23.06 16.72 19.12
C PHE A 125 23.24 15.23 18.82
N SER A 126 22.40 14.40 19.43
CA SER A 126 22.54 12.94 19.36
C SER A 126 21.27 12.28 18.87
N ILE A 127 21.42 11.17 18.17
CA ILE A 127 20.34 10.26 17.78
C ILE A 127 20.74 8.83 18.16
N SER A 128 19.76 8.00 18.50
CA SER A 128 19.96 6.57 18.76
C SER A 128 18.92 5.77 17.97
N PRO A 129 19.12 5.57 16.66
CA PRO A 129 18.22 4.78 15.83
C PRO A 129 18.31 3.28 16.16
N TYR A 130 17.27 2.55 15.74
CA TYR A 130 17.33 1.11 15.51
C TYR A 130 17.34 0.89 13.99
N PHE A 131 18.30 0.11 13.50
CA PHE A 131 18.40 -0.32 12.11
C PHE A 131 19.24 -1.60 12.07
N ASP A 132 19.13 -2.39 10.99
CA ASP A 132 19.90 -3.61 10.75
C ASP A 132 21.39 -3.27 10.59
N ASP A 133 22.15 -3.33 11.70
CA ASP A 133 23.56 -2.94 11.76
C ASP A 133 24.45 -4.09 11.30
N ASP A 134 24.04 -5.35 11.51
CA ASP A 134 24.82 -6.53 11.15
C ASP A 134 24.49 -7.15 9.78
N GLY A 135 23.40 -6.72 9.15
CA GLY A 135 22.97 -7.10 7.80
C GLY A 135 22.30 -8.47 7.71
N ASP A 136 21.69 -8.96 8.79
CA ASP A 136 21.01 -10.25 8.82
C ASP A 136 19.54 -10.20 8.36
N GLY A 137 19.01 -8.99 8.10
CA GLY A 137 17.65 -8.74 7.65
C GLY A 137 16.63 -8.61 8.78
N VAL A 138 17.07 -8.52 10.03
CA VAL A 138 16.23 -8.32 11.22
C VAL A 138 16.75 -7.11 12.00
N VAL A 139 15.86 -6.34 12.62
CA VAL A 139 16.25 -5.21 13.50
C VAL A 139 16.11 -5.62 14.97
N ASP A 140 17.21 -6.02 15.57
CA ASP A 140 17.27 -6.53 16.94
C ASP A 140 17.34 -5.41 18.00
N SER A 141 17.02 -5.77 19.25
CA SER A 141 17.05 -4.81 20.38
C SER A 141 18.47 -4.34 20.74
N SER A 142 19.50 -5.10 20.35
CA SER A 142 20.90 -4.69 20.53
C SER A 142 21.44 -3.80 19.41
N GLU A 143 20.72 -3.66 18.30
CA GLU A 143 21.16 -2.91 17.11
C GLU A 143 20.78 -1.44 17.20
N THR A 144 21.25 -0.83 18.29
CA THR A 144 21.14 0.61 18.51
C THR A 144 22.44 1.18 19.02
N ARG A 145 22.76 2.38 18.56
CA ARG A 145 23.98 3.12 18.93
C ARG A 145 23.70 4.60 18.92
N THR A 146 24.35 5.33 19.82
CA THR A 146 24.29 6.80 19.81
C THR A 146 25.26 7.40 18.80
N TYR A 147 24.72 8.18 17.86
CA TYR A 147 25.48 8.94 16.87
C TYR A 147 25.51 10.42 17.26
N GLN A 148 26.69 11.02 17.27
CA GLN A 148 26.86 12.47 17.52
C GLN A 148 26.92 13.23 16.20
N ILE A 149 25.97 14.14 15.99
CA ILE A 149 25.91 14.97 14.80
C ILE A 149 26.39 16.38 15.14
N SER A 150 27.55 16.75 14.61
CA SER A 150 28.17 18.07 14.81
C SER A 150 27.79 19.05 13.70
N LEU A 151 27.26 20.23 14.00
CA LEU A 151 26.87 21.26 13.04
C LEU A 151 27.65 22.57 13.29
N GLY A 152 28.18 23.17 12.23
CA GLY A 152 28.80 24.50 12.28
C GLY A 152 27.75 25.60 12.10
N LEU A 153 27.38 26.31 13.17
CA LEU A 153 26.30 27.31 13.14
C LEU A 153 26.80 28.77 13.20
N GLY A 154 28.05 29.03 12.82
CA GLY A 154 28.69 30.35 12.95
C GLY A 154 27.96 31.48 12.23
N SER A 155 27.77 31.40 10.92
CA SER A 155 27.04 32.40 10.11
C SER A 155 26.72 31.82 8.72
N PRO A 156 25.77 32.39 7.97
CA PRO A 156 25.57 32.00 6.58
C PRO A 156 26.75 32.45 5.67
N PRO A 157 26.96 31.81 4.51
CA PRO A 157 26.10 30.78 3.91
C PRO A 157 26.36 29.37 4.48
N PHE A 158 25.28 28.67 4.76
CA PHE A 158 25.28 27.25 5.11
C PHE A 158 25.23 26.35 3.86
N HIS A 159 25.46 25.07 4.09
CA HIS A 159 25.01 24.00 3.20
C HIS A 159 23.91 23.21 3.89
N PHE A 160 22.96 22.71 3.10
CA PHE A 160 21.93 21.79 3.56
C PHE A 160 22.40 20.36 3.31
N TYR A 161 22.41 19.57 4.37
CA TYR A 161 22.92 18.21 4.37
C TYR A 161 21.80 17.21 4.62
N ARG A 162 21.89 16.06 3.93
CA ARG A 162 21.34 14.79 4.38
C ARG A 162 22.44 14.05 5.12
N ILE A 163 22.19 13.65 6.35
CA ILE A 163 23.13 13.00 7.24
C ILE A 163 22.54 11.64 7.60
N THR A 164 23.31 10.58 7.42
CA THR A 164 22.92 9.19 7.72
C THR A 164 23.95 8.57 8.68
N PRO A 165 23.54 7.71 9.62
CA PRO A 165 24.48 6.91 10.42
C PRO A 165 25.28 5.95 9.53
N ASP A 166 26.52 5.69 9.92
CA ASP A 166 27.36 4.68 9.27
C ASP A 166 27.14 3.31 9.92
N GLN A 167 27.01 2.27 9.10
CA GLN A 167 26.91 0.89 9.57
C GLN A 167 28.21 0.44 10.25
N GLY A 168 28.10 -0.21 11.41
CA GLY A 168 29.22 -0.78 12.17
C GLY A 168 30.17 0.22 12.84
N ALA A 169 29.97 1.53 12.69
CA ALA A 169 30.75 2.59 13.35
C ALA A 169 29.87 3.66 14.02
N ALA A 170 30.41 4.40 15.00
CA ALA A 170 29.68 5.49 15.67
C ALA A 170 29.80 6.83 14.91
N ASP A 171 29.95 6.77 13.59
CA ASP A 171 30.19 7.91 12.70
C ASP A 171 28.96 8.18 11.83
N VAL A 172 28.96 9.34 11.17
CA VAL A 172 27.86 9.74 10.27
C VAL A 172 28.39 10.24 8.94
N THR A 173 27.72 9.87 7.86
CA THR A 173 28.00 10.36 6.52
C THR A 173 27.18 11.61 6.22
N LYS A 174 27.84 12.72 5.90
CA LYS A 174 27.20 13.99 5.52
C LYS A 174 27.21 14.20 4.00
N SER A 175 26.04 14.08 3.39
CA SER A 175 25.81 14.31 1.96
C SER A 175 25.23 15.69 1.70
N LYS A 176 25.89 16.50 0.86
CA LYS A 176 25.41 17.85 0.50
C LYS A 176 24.22 17.76 -0.46
N VAL A 177 23.06 18.20 -0.01
CA VAL A 177 21.83 18.30 -0.82
C VAL A 177 21.79 19.63 -1.56
N ALA A 178 22.02 20.74 -0.85
CA ALA A 178 21.99 22.08 -1.41
C ALA A 178 23.11 22.97 -0.86
N ARG A 179 23.52 23.95 -1.66
CA ARG A 179 24.57 24.92 -1.32
C ARG A 179 23.98 26.32 -1.17
N ASN A 180 24.72 27.19 -0.49
CA ASN A 180 24.38 28.61 -0.33
C ASN A 180 22.98 28.80 0.28
N ILE A 181 22.71 28.08 1.36
CA ILE A 181 21.51 28.30 2.16
C ILE A 181 21.82 29.39 3.16
N ASP A 182 21.01 30.43 3.18
CA ASP A 182 21.20 31.58 4.03
C ASP A 182 20.50 31.42 5.39
N ASN A 183 19.37 30.72 5.43
CA ASN A 183 18.67 30.39 6.67
C ASN A 183 17.81 29.12 6.52
N LEU A 184 17.54 28.46 7.64
CA LEU A 184 16.59 27.35 7.78
C LEU A 184 15.79 27.56 9.07
N ILE A 185 14.47 27.38 8.99
CA ILE A 185 13.57 27.33 10.14
C ILE A 185 12.63 26.14 9.93
N ILE A 186 12.52 25.27 10.93
CA ILE A 186 11.57 24.15 10.97
C ILE A 186 10.69 24.33 12.20
N ARG A 187 9.37 24.34 12.02
CA ARG A 187 8.37 24.53 13.08
C ARG A 187 7.45 23.32 13.18
N TYR A 188 6.96 23.06 14.39
CA TYR A 188 6.21 21.84 14.72
C TYR A 188 4.91 22.17 15.45
N TRP A 189 3.87 21.37 15.18
CA TRP A 189 2.61 21.41 15.92
C TRP A 189 2.10 20.01 16.21
N ASP A 190 1.35 19.88 17.29
CA ASP A 190 0.71 18.62 17.71
C ASP A 190 -0.65 18.37 17.01
N LYS A 191 -1.41 17.39 17.51
CA LYS A 191 -2.74 17.01 16.99
C LYS A 191 -3.83 18.04 17.25
N ASP A 192 -3.68 18.85 18.29
CA ASP A 192 -4.66 19.86 18.69
C ASP A 192 -4.35 21.21 18.00
N GLY A 193 -3.20 21.29 17.32
CA GLY A 193 -2.73 22.48 16.63
C GLY A 193 -1.89 23.38 17.52
N ASP A 194 -1.45 22.90 18.68
CA ASP A 194 -0.59 23.63 19.59
C ASP A 194 0.88 23.53 19.14
N PRO A 195 1.66 24.62 19.27
CA PRO A 195 3.05 24.66 18.86
C PRO A 195 3.93 23.77 19.75
N LEU A 196 4.87 23.06 19.13
CA LEU A 196 5.90 22.27 19.82
C LEU A 196 7.27 22.97 19.76
N PRO A 197 8.07 22.95 20.84
CA PRO A 197 7.78 22.26 22.10
C PRO A 197 6.71 22.94 22.97
N ALA A 198 6.10 22.20 23.89
CA ALA A 198 5.06 22.74 24.77
C ALA A 198 5.58 23.97 25.54
N GLY A 199 4.87 25.09 25.43
CA GLY A 199 5.25 26.37 26.04
C GLY A 199 6.33 27.15 25.28
N VAL A 200 6.66 26.77 24.04
CA VAL A 200 7.56 27.55 23.17
C VAL A 200 7.04 28.98 22.98
N THR A 201 7.97 29.95 22.90
CA THR A 201 7.61 31.34 22.58
C THR A 201 7.08 31.42 21.17
N THR A 202 5.94 32.07 20.98
CA THR A 202 5.32 32.28 19.67
C THR A 202 5.33 33.74 19.25
N ASP A 203 5.30 33.99 17.94
CA ASP A 203 5.10 35.32 17.37
C ASP A 203 3.62 35.74 17.41
N ALA A 204 3.30 36.89 16.82
CA ALA A 204 1.93 37.42 16.78
C ALA A 204 0.94 36.52 16.02
N ASP A 205 1.45 35.67 15.12
CA ASP A 205 0.67 34.74 14.30
C ASP A 205 0.61 33.33 14.93
N GLY A 206 1.20 33.14 16.12
CA GLY A 206 1.22 31.87 16.82
C GLY A 206 2.31 30.90 16.34
N ASN A 207 3.28 31.34 15.53
CA ASN A 207 4.35 30.48 15.06
C ASN A 207 5.47 30.37 16.12
N PRO A 208 6.01 29.15 16.37
CA PRO A 208 7.19 28.97 17.21
C PRO A 208 8.37 29.84 16.77
N VAL A 209 8.97 30.57 17.71
CA VAL A 209 10.13 31.44 17.50
C VAL A 209 11.41 30.72 17.91
N PRO A 210 12.37 30.47 16.99
CA PRO A 210 13.67 29.90 17.30
C PRO A 210 14.47 30.71 18.35
N PRO A 211 15.47 30.11 19.02
CA PRO A 211 15.90 28.71 18.91
C PRO A 211 15.11 27.78 19.83
N TYR A 212 14.90 26.55 19.41
CA TYR A 212 14.30 25.50 20.27
C TYR A 212 14.67 24.10 19.78
N VAL A 213 14.56 23.14 20.69
CA VAL A 213 14.67 21.71 20.42
C VAL A 213 13.42 21.06 20.98
N VAL A 214 12.79 20.17 20.20
CA VAL A 214 11.63 19.41 20.65
C VAL A 214 12.12 18.28 21.59
N PRO A 215 11.63 18.21 22.83
CA PRO A 215 11.93 17.14 23.77
C PRO A 215 11.57 15.75 23.24
N ALA A 216 12.28 14.71 23.71
CA ALA A 216 12.15 13.35 23.20
C ALA A 216 10.76 12.71 23.42
N ASP A 217 10.07 13.13 24.47
CA ASP A 217 8.69 12.80 24.81
C ASP A 217 7.67 13.46 23.86
N GLU A 218 7.98 14.65 23.33
CA GLU A 218 7.09 15.40 22.42
C GLU A 218 7.33 15.11 20.93
N LEU A 219 8.42 14.45 20.54
CA LEU A 219 8.71 14.09 19.13
C LEU A 219 7.56 13.32 18.48
N ASN A 220 6.90 12.51 19.28
CA ASN A 220 5.78 11.68 18.85
C ASN A 220 4.47 12.45 18.72
N ASP A 221 4.40 13.69 19.19
CA ASP A 221 3.21 14.54 19.07
C ASP A 221 3.16 15.31 17.76
N ILE A 222 4.28 15.45 17.05
CA ILE A 222 4.37 16.16 15.76
C ILE A 222 3.31 15.67 14.75
N ARG A 223 2.35 16.53 14.36
CA ARG A 223 1.35 16.28 13.30
C ARG A 223 1.48 17.24 12.11
N LYS A 224 2.22 18.33 12.29
CA LYS A 224 2.50 19.30 11.23
C LYS A 224 3.94 19.78 11.37
N VAL A 225 4.63 19.84 10.25
CA VAL A 225 5.96 20.44 10.09
C VAL A 225 5.82 21.58 9.10
N ASP A 226 6.27 22.78 9.48
CA ASP A 226 6.41 23.92 8.58
C ASP A 226 7.89 24.20 8.37
N LEU A 227 8.30 24.20 7.11
CA LEU A 227 9.67 24.39 6.70
C LEU A 227 9.78 25.74 6.00
N GLU A 228 10.77 26.54 6.39
CA GLU A 228 11.13 27.78 5.72
C GLU A 228 12.65 27.76 5.45
N ILE A 229 13.03 27.84 4.18
CA ILE A 229 14.43 27.87 3.77
C ILE A 229 14.71 29.07 2.89
N ILE A 230 15.75 29.84 3.24
CA ILE A 230 16.21 30.97 2.43
C ILE A 230 17.42 30.50 1.66
N SER A 231 17.32 30.45 0.34
CA SER A 231 18.46 30.21 -0.55
C SER A 231 19.10 31.54 -0.95
N ARG A 232 20.41 31.53 -1.23
CA ARG A 232 21.18 32.70 -1.66
C ARG A 232 21.97 32.43 -2.93
N SER A 233 22.12 33.42 -3.81
CA SER A 233 22.99 33.31 -4.97
C SER A 233 24.44 33.05 -4.54
N LYS A 234 25.19 32.30 -5.35
CA LYS A 234 26.59 32.01 -5.05
C LYS A 234 27.46 33.26 -5.00
N ASP A 235 27.27 34.15 -5.98
CA ASP A 235 28.02 35.39 -6.10
C ASP A 235 27.05 36.60 -6.12
N GLU A 236 27.61 37.79 -5.98
CA GLU A 236 26.87 39.06 -6.09
C GLU A 236 26.29 39.27 -7.49
N ASP A 237 25.14 39.96 -7.57
CA ASP A 237 24.58 40.40 -8.84
C ASP A 237 25.59 41.31 -9.55
N PRO A 238 25.94 41.05 -10.83
CA PRO A 238 26.88 41.89 -11.58
C PRO A 238 26.46 43.37 -11.71
N ASN A 239 25.18 43.69 -11.52
CA ASN A 239 24.67 45.06 -11.45
C ASN A 239 25.03 45.69 -10.09
N GLU A 240 25.89 46.70 -10.10
CA GLU A 240 26.34 47.40 -8.89
C GLU A 240 25.24 48.15 -8.16
N ASN A 241 24.13 48.45 -8.84
CA ASN A 241 22.98 49.12 -8.25
C ASN A 241 21.96 48.15 -7.63
N PHE A 242 22.14 46.84 -7.84
CA PHE A 242 21.27 45.86 -7.20
C PHE A 242 21.60 45.77 -5.72
N VAL A 243 20.60 45.88 -4.87
CA VAL A 243 20.72 45.70 -3.43
C VAL A 243 19.55 44.85 -2.97
N ASN A 244 19.86 43.80 -2.24
CA ASN A 244 18.90 42.96 -1.53
C ASN A 244 19.06 43.22 -0.03
N ASN A 245 17.98 43.67 0.62
CA ASN A 245 17.97 43.92 2.05
C ASN A 245 16.77 43.25 2.73
N GLY A 246 16.95 42.92 4.00
CA GLY A 246 15.94 42.23 4.80
C GLY A 246 16.47 41.84 6.18
N THR A 247 15.63 41.19 6.97
CA THR A 247 15.93 40.73 8.32
C THR A 247 15.67 39.23 8.45
N TYR A 248 16.49 38.55 9.24
CA TYR A 248 16.25 37.15 9.61
C TYR A 248 15.31 37.08 10.82
N SER A 249 14.57 35.99 10.91
CA SER A 249 13.74 35.69 12.09
C SER A 249 14.62 35.62 13.34
N THR A 250 14.15 36.24 14.42
CA THR A 250 14.83 36.27 15.72
C THR A 250 15.20 34.85 16.16
N GLY A 251 16.45 34.66 16.59
CA GLY A 251 16.94 33.39 17.14
C GLY A 251 17.17 32.28 16.13
N SER A 252 16.89 32.50 14.84
CA SER A 252 17.21 31.53 13.78
C SER A 252 18.72 31.36 13.61
N VAL A 253 19.12 30.24 12.98
CA VAL A 253 20.54 29.92 12.73
C VAL A 253 21.31 30.98 11.95
N ALA A 254 20.66 31.77 11.08
CA ALA A 254 21.32 32.90 10.43
C ALA A 254 21.78 34.00 11.40
N THR A 255 21.08 34.14 12.54
CA THR A 255 21.37 35.14 13.57
C THR A 255 22.39 34.67 14.61
N ALA A 256 22.79 33.40 14.60
CA ALA A 256 23.74 32.82 15.55
C ALA A 256 25.12 33.53 15.51
N GLY A 257 25.52 34.07 14.35
CA GLY A 257 26.74 34.86 14.17
C GLY A 257 26.62 36.34 14.55
N GLY A 258 25.47 36.78 15.08
CA GLY A 258 25.22 38.15 15.50
C GLY A 258 24.67 39.10 14.44
N THR A 259 24.57 38.67 13.17
CA THR A 259 23.93 39.46 12.10
C THR A 259 22.44 39.16 12.02
N THR A 260 21.59 40.14 12.27
CA THR A 260 20.12 40.00 12.22
C THR A 260 19.50 40.49 10.91
N SER A 261 20.31 41.10 10.04
CA SER A 261 19.88 41.63 8.76
C SER A 261 20.94 41.45 7.69
N TYR A 262 20.50 41.52 6.44
CA TYR A 262 21.37 41.56 5.27
C TYR A 262 21.07 42.83 4.47
N ASN A 263 22.11 43.36 3.84
CA ASN A 263 22.04 44.49 2.94
C ASN A 263 23.25 44.39 2.00
N ASP A 264 23.10 43.57 0.97
CA ASP A 264 24.18 43.17 0.07
C ASP A 264 23.67 42.97 -1.36
N ARG A 265 24.53 42.49 -2.25
CA ARG A 265 24.21 42.30 -3.67
C ARG A 265 23.81 40.87 -4.02
N TYR A 266 23.54 40.02 -3.04
CA TYR A 266 23.18 38.62 -3.29
C TYR A 266 21.67 38.46 -3.45
N HIS A 267 21.25 37.66 -4.43
CA HIS A 267 19.85 37.28 -4.56
C HIS A 267 19.48 36.31 -3.45
N ARG A 268 18.24 36.40 -2.98
CA ARG A 268 17.67 35.48 -2.01
C ARG A 268 16.26 35.12 -2.41
N GLU A 269 15.87 33.88 -2.17
CA GLU A 269 14.51 33.40 -2.39
C GLU A 269 14.14 32.44 -1.25
N THR A 270 12.98 32.71 -0.64
CA THR A 270 12.42 31.91 0.45
C THR A 270 11.49 30.84 -0.12
N TYR A 271 11.69 29.61 0.32
CA TYR A 271 10.81 28.48 0.01
C TYR A 271 10.16 28.00 1.29
N THR A 272 8.86 27.77 1.22
CA THR A 272 8.08 27.25 2.34
C THR A 272 7.40 25.94 1.98
N ALA A 273 7.20 25.07 2.97
CA ALA A 273 6.37 23.88 2.84
C ALA A 273 5.71 23.54 4.16
N VAL A 274 4.42 23.22 4.09
CA VAL A 274 3.65 22.68 5.21
C VAL A 274 3.42 21.20 4.94
N ILE A 275 3.91 20.35 5.82
CA ILE A 275 3.94 18.91 5.65
C ILE A 275 3.31 18.23 6.86
N SER A 276 2.52 17.18 6.62
CA SER A 276 2.03 16.28 7.66
C SER A 276 2.58 14.87 7.45
N PRO A 277 3.05 14.19 8.50
CA PRO A 277 3.41 12.78 8.41
C PRO A 277 2.17 11.93 8.12
N ARG A 278 2.32 10.89 7.28
CA ARG A 278 1.22 10.00 6.89
C ARG A 278 1.14 8.76 7.77
N ASN A 279 2.28 8.23 8.18
CA ASN A 279 2.36 6.99 8.96
C ASN A 279 2.27 7.30 10.45
N LEU A 280 1.06 7.58 10.90
CA LEU A 280 0.76 7.81 12.32
C LEU A 280 0.56 6.49 13.10
N VAL A 281 0.63 5.35 12.41
CA VAL A 281 0.19 4.02 12.88
C VAL A 281 1.32 3.20 13.52
N THR A 282 2.58 3.62 13.42
CA THR A 282 3.57 3.27 14.44
C THR A 282 3.10 3.95 15.71
N ALA A 283 2.28 3.26 16.50
CA ALA A 283 1.67 3.89 17.66
C ALA A 283 2.83 4.40 18.52
N PRO A 284 2.83 5.70 18.89
CA PRO A 284 4.00 6.32 19.48
C PRO A 284 4.41 5.73 20.84
N TRP A 285 3.63 4.79 21.34
CA TRP A 285 3.72 4.14 22.64
C TRP A 285 4.01 2.64 22.52
N GLY A 286 3.88 2.05 21.32
CA GLY A 286 4.06 0.61 21.07
C GLY A 286 3.09 0.03 20.03
N LYS A 287 3.02 -1.29 19.93
CA LYS A 287 2.11 -2.01 19.01
C LYS A 287 1.64 -3.35 19.57
N VAL A 288 0.57 -3.88 18.97
CA VAL A 288 0.16 -5.28 19.13
C VAL A 288 0.35 -5.97 17.80
N ASP A 289 1.22 -6.98 17.73
CA ASP A 289 1.34 -7.85 16.58
C ASP A 289 0.44 -9.07 16.77
N LEU A 290 -0.21 -9.53 15.72
CA LEU A 290 -1.09 -10.70 15.74
C LEU A 290 -0.63 -11.73 14.71
N VAL A 291 -0.58 -12.99 15.13
CA VAL A 291 -0.27 -14.13 14.25
C VAL A 291 -1.28 -15.23 14.51
N ALA A 292 -1.90 -15.76 13.46
CA ALA A 292 -2.75 -16.94 13.50
C ALA A 292 -1.95 -18.17 13.05
N ASN A 293 -2.10 -19.29 13.76
CA ASN A 293 -1.51 -20.57 13.35
C ASN A 293 -2.37 -21.75 13.83
N PRO A 294 -2.90 -22.59 12.92
CA PRO A 294 -2.77 -22.51 11.46
C PRO A 294 -3.58 -21.36 10.83
N THR A 295 -3.15 -20.88 9.66
CA THR A 295 -3.94 -20.02 8.77
C THR A 295 -3.49 -20.32 7.32
N PRO A 296 -4.37 -20.79 6.42
CA PRO A 296 -5.81 -21.01 6.60
C PRO A 296 -6.16 -22.18 7.54
N ILE A 297 -7.43 -22.30 7.91
CA ILE A 297 -8.00 -23.44 8.65
C ILE A 297 -8.91 -24.22 7.71
N SER A 298 -8.66 -25.51 7.54
CA SER A 298 -9.44 -26.35 6.62
C SER A 298 -10.38 -27.30 7.36
N CYS A 299 -11.65 -27.39 6.95
CA CYS A 299 -12.57 -28.40 7.48
C CYS A 299 -11.96 -29.82 7.34
N PRO A 300 -12.01 -30.68 8.37
CA PRO A 300 -12.84 -30.58 9.58
C PRO A 300 -12.21 -29.82 10.75
N ASP A 301 -10.97 -29.32 10.63
CA ASP A 301 -10.39 -28.49 11.67
C ASP A 301 -11.21 -27.21 11.83
N SER A 302 -11.49 -26.84 13.06
CA SER A 302 -12.41 -25.73 13.37
C SER A 302 -11.79 -24.68 14.26
N SER A 303 -10.48 -24.73 14.52
CA SER A 303 -9.83 -23.74 15.38
C SER A 303 -8.42 -23.39 14.97
N THR A 304 -8.03 -22.16 15.32
CA THR A 304 -6.66 -21.65 15.23
C THR A 304 -6.27 -20.95 16.52
N THR A 305 -4.97 -20.97 16.82
CA THR A 305 -4.43 -20.16 17.91
C THR A 305 -4.00 -18.81 17.37
N ILE A 306 -4.53 -17.74 17.97
CA ILE A 306 -4.12 -16.37 17.73
C ILE A 306 -3.15 -15.98 18.82
N THR A 307 -1.91 -15.66 18.44
CA THR A 307 -0.89 -15.12 19.35
C THR A 307 -0.83 -13.61 19.18
N ALA A 308 -1.04 -12.87 20.26
CA ALA A 308 -0.81 -11.43 20.34
C ALA A 308 0.53 -11.16 21.02
N THR A 309 1.36 -10.31 20.43
CA THR A 309 2.62 -9.84 20.99
C THR A 309 2.54 -8.34 21.23
N VAL A 310 2.64 -7.89 22.48
CA VAL A 310 2.63 -6.47 22.84
C VAL A 310 4.06 -5.97 22.97
N LEU A 311 4.40 -4.97 22.18
CA LEU A 311 5.71 -4.32 22.16
C LEU A 311 5.57 -2.83 22.51
N ASP A 312 6.56 -2.25 23.18
CA ASP A 312 6.65 -0.81 23.42
C ASP A 312 7.15 -0.03 22.18
N SER A 313 7.29 1.29 22.31
CA SER A 313 7.78 2.15 21.23
C SER A 313 9.23 1.87 20.78
N GLU A 314 9.99 1.08 21.55
CA GLU A 314 11.34 0.65 21.23
C GLU A 314 11.38 -0.80 20.74
N GLY A 315 10.22 -1.43 20.50
CA GLY A 315 10.09 -2.81 20.06
C GLY A 315 10.41 -3.85 21.13
N SER A 316 10.42 -3.46 22.41
CA SER A 316 10.64 -4.37 23.53
C SER A 316 9.33 -4.95 24.04
N ALA A 317 9.36 -6.24 24.39
CA ALA A 317 8.20 -6.95 24.92
C ALA A 317 7.72 -6.36 26.26
N ILE A 318 6.40 -6.19 26.40
CA ILE A 318 5.79 -5.70 27.65
C ILE A 318 5.08 -6.86 28.36
N ASP A 319 5.56 -7.19 29.56
CA ASP A 319 4.96 -8.19 30.45
C ASP A 319 3.72 -7.64 31.17
N ALA A 320 2.84 -8.55 31.61
CA ALA A 320 1.69 -8.25 32.45
C ALA A 320 0.65 -7.26 31.87
N VAL A 321 0.58 -7.13 30.54
CA VAL A 321 -0.42 -6.29 29.84
C VAL A 321 -1.66 -7.10 29.51
N SER A 322 -2.85 -6.58 29.82
CA SER A 322 -4.12 -7.21 29.45
C SER A 322 -4.45 -6.94 27.98
N VAL A 323 -4.62 -8.00 27.19
CA VAL A 323 -5.02 -7.94 25.78
C VAL A 323 -6.45 -8.45 25.65
N ASN A 324 -7.34 -7.65 25.05
CA ASN A 324 -8.72 -8.05 24.77
C ASN A 324 -8.87 -8.44 23.30
N PHE A 325 -9.49 -9.59 23.06
CA PHE A 325 -9.73 -10.16 21.74
C PHE A 325 -11.21 -10.03 21.36
N ASN A 326 -11.47 -9.60 20.12
CA ASN A 326 -12.80 -9.63 19.50
C ASN A 326 -12.71 -10.30 18.14
N THR A 327 -13.80 -10.93 17.70
CA THR A 327 -13.88 -11.57 16.39
C THR A 327 -15.16 -11.17 15.66
N SER A 328 -15.10 -11.04 14.33
CA SER A 328 -16.28 -10.77 13.49
C SER A 328 -17.16 -12.00 13.30
N ASP A 329 -16.59 -13.20 13.41
CA ASP A 329 -17.24 -14.49 13.23
C ASP A 329 -16.54 -15.57 14.09
N GLY A 330 -17.20 -16.69 14.34
CA GLY A 330 -16.74 -17.70 15.29
C GLY A 330 -16.70 -17.18 16.74
N THR A 331 -15.95 -17.88 17.60
CA THR A 331 -15.82 -17.57 19.03
C THR A 331 -14.35 -17.54 19.44
N ALA A 332 -13.92 -16.43 20.05
CA ALA A 332 -12.60 -16.30 20.65
C ALA A 332 -12.64 -16.64 22.15
N ASN A 333 -11.79 -17.57 22.61
CA ASN A 333 -11.70 -17.93 24.02
C ASN A 333 -10.23 -18.21 24.43
N PRO A 334 -9.71 -17.53 25.48
CA PRO A 334 -10.36 -16.48 26.26
C PRO A 334 -10.54 -15.17 25.48
N THR A 335 -11.54 -14.37 25.83
CA THR A 335 -11.77 -13.03 25.24
C THR A 335 -10.81 -11.97 25.79
N SER A 336 -10.07 -12.27 26.85
CA SER A 336 -9.01 -11.43 27.39
C SER A 336 -7.94 -12.30 28.03
N SER A 337 -6.68 -11.95 27.83
CA SER A 337 -5.54 -12.66 28.42
C SER A 337 -4.37 -11.72 28.64
N THR A 338 -3.51 -12.04 29.60
CA THR A 338 -2.37 -11.21 29.99
C THR A 338 -1.09 -11.69 29.28
N THR A 339 -0.23 -10.76 28.88
CA THR A 339 1.07 -11.08 28.30
C THR A 339 2.02 -11.71 29.32
N ASN A 340 2.93 -12.55 28.83
CA ASN A 340 4.06 -13.08 29.57
C ASN A 340 5.30 -12.19 29.42
N SER A 341 6.44 -12.62 29.98
CA SER A 341 7.72 -11.90 29.91
C SER A 341 8.25 -11.63 28.50
N ASN A 342 7.72 -12.33 27.49
CA ASN A 342 8.05 -12.13 26.08
C ASN A 342 7.02 -11.26 25.35
N GLY A 343 6.08 -10.65 26.07
CA GLY A 343 5.02 -9.83 25.50
C GLY A 343 3.89 -10.64 24.87
N ASN A 344 3.93 -11.98 25.00
CA ASN A 344 3.02 -12.87 24.28
C ASN A 344 1.82 -13.26 25.14
N THR A 345 0.66 -13.27 24.52
CA THR A 345 -0.55 -13.92 25.03
C THR A 345 -1.35 -14.51 23.88
N SER A 346 -2.34 -15.35 24.17
CA SER A 346 -3.07 -16.06 23.11
C SER A 346 -4.55 -16.21 23.38
N THR A 347 -5.32 -16.29 22.31
CA THR A 347 -6.71 -16.77 22.29
C THR A 347 -6.88 -17.88 21.26
N THR A 348 -7.86 -18.75 21.45
CA THR A 348 -8.26 -19.71 20.42
C THR A 348 -9.50 -19.18 19.71
N LEU A 349 -9.40 -18.98 18.39
CA LEU A 349 -10.56 -18.74 17.55
C LEU A 349 -11.14 -20.11 17.16
N THR A 350 -12.40 -20.35 17.49
CA THR A 350 -13.15 -21.55 17.08
C THR A 350 -14.28 -21.15 16.14
N TYR A 351 -14.41 -21.83 15.01
CA TYR A 351 -15.41 -21.59 14.00
C TYR A 351 -16.46 -22.70 13.96
N ASP A 352 -17.70 -22.32 13.68
CA ASP A 352 -18.81 -23.26 13.50
C ASP A 352 -19.07 -23.47 12.01
N TRP A 353 -18.74 -24.66 11.52
CA TRP A 353 -18.96 -25.08 10.14
C TRP A 353 -20.44 -25.35 9.80
N SER A 354 -21.41 -24.87 10.59
CA SER A 354 -22.85 -24.98 10.26
C SER A 354 -23.22 -24.17 9.00
N ALA A 355 -22.47 -23.11 8.70
CA ALA A 355 -22.54 -22.37 7.46
C ALA A 355 -21.11 -22.18 6.88
N PRO A 356 -20.96 -21.87 5.59
CA PRO A 356 -19.67 -21.46 5.03
C PRO A 356 -19.36 -19.98 5.36
N SER A 357 -18.12 -19.67 5.81
CA SER A 357 -17.59 -18.31 5.98
C SER A 357 -16.17 -18.23 5.39
N VAL A 358 -15.82 -17.08 4.78
CA VAL A 358 -14.54 -16.92 4.04
C VAL A 358 -13.44 -16.52 5.02
N THR A 359 -13.76 -15.58 5.90
CA THR A 359 -12.79 -14.94 6.78
C THR A 359 -13.46 -14.48 8.05
N ALA A 360 -12.86 -14.80 9.20
CA ALA A 360 -13.08 -14.04 10.43
C ALA A 360 -11.97 -13.02 10.60
N THR A 361 -12.31 -11.80 11.00
CA THR A 361 -11.32 -10.83 11.45
C THR A 361 -11.20 -10.92 12.96
N VAL A 362 -10.01 -11.27 13.45
CA VAL A 362 -9.69 -11.20 14.88
C VAL A 362 -8.97 -9.90 15.14
N SER A 363 -9.49 -9.12 16.08
CA SER A 363 -8.86 -7.89 16.56
C SER A 363 -8.41 -8.04 18.00
N ALA A 364 -7.29 -7.39 18.33
CA ALA A 364 -6.76 -7.31 19.67
C ALA A 364 -6.49 -5.86 20.04
N ASN A 365 -6.75 -5.51 21.30
CA ASN A 365 -6.40 -4.20 21.85
C ASN A 365 -5.79 -4.35 23.25
N ALA A 366 -4.90 -3.42 23.59
CA ALA A 366 -4.27 -3.32 24.90
C ALA A 366 -4.05 -1.85 25.27
N LEU A 367 -3.80 -1.60 26.55
CA LEU A 367 -3.37 -0.29 27.07
C LEU A 367 -1.89 -0.40 27.48
N ILE A 368 -1.08 0.54 27.00
CA ILE A 368 0.33 0.67 27.39
C ILE A 368 0.45 1.89 28.30
N ASP A 369 0.98 1.69 29.52
CA ASP A 369 1.29 2.76 30.45
C ASP A 369 2.64 3.41 30.05
N VAL A 370 2.59 4.69 29.69
CA VAL A 370 3.77 5.53 29.49
C VAL A 370 3.72 6.66 30.52
N ASP A 371 4.67 6.66 31.45
CA ASP A 371 4.82 7.65 32.51
C ASP A 371 3.55 7.90 33.35
N GLY A 372 2.77 6.85 33.60
CA GLY A 372 1.53 6.88 34.41
C GLY A 372 0.28 7.24 33.60
N THR A 373 0.36 7.26 32.26
CA THR A 373 -0.75 7.52 31.36
C THR A 373 -0.96 6.34 30.41
N ASP A 374 -2.19 5.82 30.38
CA ASP A 374 -2.55 4.70 29.51
C ASP A 374 -2.85 5.16 28.08
N TYR A 375 -2.18 4.51 27.12
CA TYR A 375 -2.38 4.73 25.69
C TYR A 375 -2.87 3.45 24.99
N PRO A 376 -3.93 3.52 24.14
CA PRO A 376 -4.45 2.35 23.47
C PRO A 376 -3.59 1.97 22.25
N VAL A 377 -3.31 0.67 22.14
CA VAL A 377 -2.75 0.03 20.95
C VAL A 377 -3.71 -1.05 20.45
N PHE A 378 -3.83 -1.20 19.13
CA PHE A 378 -4.73 -2.17 18.52
C PHE A 378 -4.16 -2.75 17.23
N SER A 379 -4.62 -3.96 16.89
CA SER A 379 -4.31 -4.62 15.63
C SER A 379 -5.43 -5.58 15.26
N ALA A 380 -5.47 -5.97 13.99
CA ALA A 380 -6.43 -6.94 13.49
C ALA A 380 -5.79 -7.79 12.39
N ILE A 381 -6.16 -9.07 12.36
CA ILE A 381 -5.74 -10.00 11.31
C ILE A 381 -6.95 -10.75 10.75
N PRO A 382 -7.02 -10.95 9.42
CA PRO A 382 -7.95 -11.90 8.84
C PRO A 382 -7.46 -13.33 9.09
N VAL A 383 -8.40 -14.22 9.40
CA VAL A 383 -8.20 -15.67 9.47
C VAL A 383 -9.10 -16.29 8.42
N SER A 384 -8.50 -16.97 7.45
CA SER A 384 -9.22 -17.65 6.38
C SER A 384 -9.70 -19.03 6.83
N PHE A 385 -10.96 -19.33 6.52
CA PHE A 385 -11.54 -20.65 6.69
C PHE A 385 -11.75 -21.25 5.31
N GLU A 386 -11.38 -22.51 5.16
CA GLU A 386 -11.43 -23.21 3.89
C GLU A 386 -12.17 -24.54 4.03
N SER A 387 -13.05 -24.84 3.09
CA SER A 387 -13.50 -26.19 2.80
C SER A 387 -13.07 -26.50 1.37
N GLY A 388 -12.03 -27.31 1.18
CA GLY A 388 -11.31 -27.33 -0.10
C GLY A 388 -10.46 -26.07 -0.26
N THR A 389 -10.52 -25.38 -1.41
CA THR A 389 -9.71 -24.19 -1.73
C THR A 389 -10.32 -22.85 -1.30
N GLY A 390 -11.36 -22.85 -0.44
CA GLY A 390 -11.63 -21.71 0.44
C GLY A 390 -13.08 -21.29 0.67
N ILE A 391 -13.90 -21.19 -0.35
CA ILE A 391 -15.38 -21.12 -0.31
C ILE A 391 -15.75 -21.35 -1.76
N PHE A 392 -16.51 -22.41 -1.99
CA PHE A 392 -16.26 -23.30 -3.12
C PHE A 392 -16.59 -22.66 -4.48
N SER A 393 -15.74 -21.74 -4.93
CA SER A 393 -15.69 -21.25 -6.29
C SER A 393 -14.64 -22.05 -7.04
N ASP A 394 -15.05 -22.77 -8.08
CA ASP A 394 -14.14 -23.47 -8.97
C ASP A 394 -14.58 -23.20 -10.41
N ASP A 395 -13.74 -22.46 -11.14
CA ASP A 395 -13.93 -22.15 -12.55
C ASP A 395 -13.12 -23.10 -13.46
N PHE A 396 -12.38 -24.04 -12.86
CA PHE A 396 -11.54 -25.05 -13.51
C PHE A 396 -10.51 -24.50 -14.52
N ASN A 397 -10.24 -23.18 -14.53
CA ASN A 397 -9.37 -22.53 -15.51
C ASN A 397 -7.88 -22.79 -15.27
N ASP A 398 -7.52 -23.23 -14.07
CA ASP A 398 -6.20 -23.76 -13.72
C ASP A 398 -5.93 -25.14 -14.35
N GLY A 399 -6.97 -25.82 -14.81
CA GLY A 399 -6.88 -27.09 -15.52
C GLY A 399 -6.86 -28.32 -14.62
N ASP A 400 -7.19 -28.18 -13.33
CA ASP A 400 -7.29 -29.30 -12.40
C ASP A 400 -8.58 -29.26 -11.56
N SER A 401 -8.82 -30.34 -10.81
CA SER A 401 -9.98 -30.52 -9.93
C SER A 401 -9.54 -30.65 -8.47
N ALA A 402 -8.51 -29.90 -8.06
CA ALA A 402 -8.00 -29.92 -6.70
C ALA A 402 -9.11 -29.64 -5.68
N GLY A 403 -9.17 -30.46 -4.62
CA GLY A 403 -10.21 -30.37 -3.59
C GLY A 403 -11.47 -31.20 -3.87
N TRP A 404 -11.66 -31.69 -5.09
CA TRP A 404 -12.77 -32.61 -5.38
C TRP A 404 -12.41 -34.07 -5.07
N THR A 405 -13.38 -34.80 -4.51
CA THR A 405 -13.27 -36.25 -4.29
C THR A 405 -14.22 -36.99 -5.23
N GLU A 406 -13.67 -37.81 -6.12
CA GLU A 406 -14.45 -38.52 -7.14
C GLU A 406 -14.93 -39.90 -6.67
N GLU A 407 -16.18 -40.24 -6.98
CA GLU A 407 -16.81 -41.54 -6.73
C GLU A 407 -17.56 -42.04 -7.98
N GLY A 408 -17.75 -43.36 -8.08
CA GLY A 408 -18.57 -43.99 -9.12
C GLY A 408 -17.78 -44.77 -10.16
N THR A 409 -18.37 -44.93 -11.34
CA THR A 409 -17.89 -45.82 -12.42
C THR A 409 -17.30 -45.07 -13.61
N ALA A 410 -17.65 -43.79 -13.79
CA ALA A 410 -17.04 -42.93 -14.80
C ALA A 410 -16.01 -42.01 -14.15
N ASN A 411 -14.89 -41.81 -14.86
CA ASN A 411 -13.80 -40.95 -14.40
C ASN A 411 -14.10 -39.49 -14.73
N TRP A 412 -13.79 -38.57 -13.81
CA TRP A 412 -13.83 -37.15 -14.13
C TRP A 412 -12.50 -36.66 -14.68
N ASN A 413 -12.56 -35.54 -15.39
CA ASN A 413 -11.40 -34.80 -15.82
C ASN A 413 -11.77 -33.34 -16.09
N VAL A 414 -10.80 -32.46 -15.91
CA VAL A 414 -10.87 -31.10 -16.45
C VAL A 414 -10.31 -31.09 -17.86
N ALA A 415 -11.02 -30.47 -18.80
CA ALA A 415 -10.57 -30.27 -20.17
C ALA A 415 -11.04 -28.92 -20.68
N SER A 416 -10.08 -28.10 -21.17
CA SER A 416 -10.37 -26.77 -21.72
C SER A 416 -11.13 -25.85 -20.74
N GLY A 417 -10.74 -25.88 -19.45
CA GLY A 417 -11.37 -25.06 -18.41
C GLY A 417 -12.76 -25.54 -18.00
N GLN A 418 -13.12 -26.80 -18.28
CA GLN A 418 -14.44 -27.35 -18.00
C GLN A 418 -14.31 -28.72 -17.36
N TYR A 419 -15.16 -28.99 -16.37
CA TYR A 419 -15.19 -30.26 -15.66
C TYR A 419 -16.23 -31.21 -16.24
N LYS A 420 -15.86 -32.47 -16.49
CA LYS A 420 -16.76 -33.45 -17.12
C LYS A 420 -16.33 -34.89 -16.84
N THR A 421 -17.21 -35.82 -17.16
CA THR A 421 -16.87 -37.25 -17.18
C THR A 421 -16.33 -37.68 -18.54
N ALA A 422 -15.39 -38.62 -18.55
CA ALA A 422 -14.77 -39.17 -19.75
C ALA A 422 -15.62 -40.25 -20.46
N SER A 423 -16.63 -40.79 -19.77
CA SER A 423 -17.51 -41.85 -20.28
C SER A 423 -18.89 -41.77 -19.64
N ASN A 424 -19.90 -42.36 -20.29
CA ASN A 424 -21.22 -42.53 -19.67
C ASN A 424 -21.14 -43.55 -18.52
N GLY A 425 -21.97 -43.36 -17.50
CA GLY A 425 -21.96 -44.16 -16.27
C GLY A 425 -22.10 -43.28 -15.04
N PHE A 426 -22.59 -43.84 -13.94
CA PHE A 426 -22.79 -43.10 -12.69
C PHE A 426 -21.48 -42.52 -12.18
N ALA A 427 -21.48 -41.22 -11.90
CA ALA A 427 -20.35 -40.47 -11.36
C ALA A 427 -20.82 -39.45 -10.32
N LEU A 428 -20.03 -39.32 -9.26
CA LEU A 428 -20.16 -38.32 -8.21
C LEU A 428 -18.81 -37.62 -8.07
N SER A 429 -18.83 -36.31 -7.83
CA SER A 429 -17.63 -35.53 -7.49
C SER A 429 -18.00 -34.61 -6.33
N LEU A 430 -17.40 -34.86 -5.18
CA LEU A 430 -17.76 -34.30 -3.87
C LEU A 430 -16.87 -33.12 -3.51
N ASN A 431 -17.44 -32.14 -2.82
CA ASN A 431 -16.69 -31.04 -2.23
C ASN A 431 -17.46 -30.39 -1.06
N GLY A 432 -16.77 -29.55 -0.29
CA GLY A 432 -17.34 -28.82 0.83
C GLY A 432 -17.03 -29.45 2.19
N CYS A 433 -17.88 -29.19 3.17
CA CYS A 433 -17.69 -29.65 4.55
C CYS A 433 -18.91 -30.45 5.02
N ALA A 434 -18.69 -31.63 5.59
CA ALA A 434 -19.76 -32.50 6.09
C ALA A 434 -20.62 -31.88 7.21
N SER A 435 -20.14 -30.79 7.84
CA SER A 435 -20.85 -30.05 8.88
C SER A 435 -21.78 -28.94 8.36
N TRP A 436 -21.70 -28.59 7.08
CA TRP A 436 -22.53 -27.54 6.49
C TRP A 436 -24.00 -27.89 6.57
N GLN A 437 -24.81 -27.01 7.15
CA GLN A 437 -26.26 -27.17 7.30
C GLN A 437 -27.00 -26.29 6.31
N ASP A 438 -26.64 -25.00 6.28
CA ASP A 438 -27.34 -23.96 5.54
C ASP A 438 -26.41 -23.32 4.50
N TYR A 439 -26.73 -23.50 3.23
CA TYR A 439 -25.96 -22.96 2.10
C TYR A 439 -26.76 -22.91 0.80
N GLU A 440 -26.28 -22.08 -0.13
CA GLU A 440 -26.64 -22.09 -1.54
C GLU A 440 -25.46 -22.59 -2.36
N ALA A 441 -25.73 -23.49 -3.29
CA ALA A 441 -24.75 -23.97 -4.26
C ALA A 441 -25.25 -23.67 -5.67
N GLN A 442 -24.34 -23.29 -6.56
CA GLN A 442 -24.62 -23.10 -7.98
C GLN A 442 -23.55 -23.71 -8.86
N VAL A 443 -23.92 -24.06 -10.08
CA VAL A 443 -23.00 -24.55 -11.12
C VAL A 443 -23.53 -24.17 -12.49
N ASP A 444 -22.64 -23.79 -13.40
CA ASP A 444 -22.95 -23.61 -14.80
C ASP A 444 -22.85 -24.96 -15.53
N ILE A 445 -23.89 -25.31 -16.28
CA ILE A 445 -24.02 -26.57 -17.00
C ILE A 445 -24.24 -26.26 -18.48
N LYS A 446 -23.48 -26.96 -19.34
CA LYS A 446 -23.65 -26.92 -20.79
C LYS A 446 -23.75 -28.34 -21.34
N ARG A 447 -24.76 -28.58 -22.18
CA ARG A 447 -24.96 -29.88 -22.87
C ARG A 447 -24.48 -29.83 -24.32
N ASN A 448 -24.00 -30.97 -24.81
CA ASN A 448 -23.66 -31.20 -26.21
C ASN A 448 -24.50 -32.36 -26.77
N GLY A 449 -25.69 -32.01 -27.29
CA GLY A 449 -26.69 -32.95 -27.79
C GLY A 449 -27.83 -33.19 -26.81
N SER A 450 -28.75 -34.08 -27.19
CA SER A 450 -29.88 -34.52 -26.37
C SER A 450 -29.44 -35.42 -25.22
N LEU A 451 -30.11 -35.29 -24.07
CA LEU A 451 -30.11 -36.33 -23.04
C LEU A 451 -31.12 -37.42 -23.41
N SER A 452 -30.74 -38.69 -23.24
CA SER A 452 -31.68 -39.81 -23.31
C SER A 452 -32.63 -39.84 -22.11
N SER A 453 -33.66 -40.68 -22.16
CA SER A 453 -34.67 -40.79 -21.11
C SER A 453 -34.14 -41.30 -19.77
N THR A 454 -32.91 -41.83 -19.73
CA THR A 454 -32.27 -42.29 -18.49
C THR A 454 -31.22 -41.32 -17.99
N GLU A 455 -30.72 -40.42 -18.84
CA GLU A 455 -29.62 -39.51 -18.52
C GLU A 455 -30.09 -38.28 -17.73
N TYR A 456 -29.22 -37.83 -16.84
CA TYR A 456 -29.44 -36.64 -16.03
C TYR A 456 -28.12 -35.98 -15.65
N VAL A 457 -28.22 -34.72 -15.23
CA VAL A 457 -27.19 -33.94 -14.54
C VAL A 457 -27.79 -33.39 -13.27
N SER A 458 -27.02 -33.28 -12.20
CA SER A 458 -27.56 -32.78 -10.93
C SER A 458 -26.50 -32.12 -10.07
N LEU A 459 -26.99 -31.22 -9.23
CA LEU A 459 -26.28 -30.69 -8.07
C LEU A 459 -26.85 -31.37 -6.83
N VAL A 460 -25.97 -32.00 -6.05
CA VAL A 460 -26.27 -32.71 -4.82
C VAL A 460 -26.10 -31.76 -3.64
N LEU A 461 -27.03 -31.84 -2.69
CA LEU A 461 -27.02 -31.12 -1.43
C LEU A 461 -27.07 -32.13 -0.27
N ARG A 462 -26.43 -31.77 0.84
CA ARG A 462 -26.40 -32.52 2.10
C ARG A 462 -25.98 -33.97 1.91
N TYR A 463 -24.95 -34.20 1.12
CA TYR A 463 -24.40 -35.53 0.88
C TYR A 463 -23.92 -36.15 2.20
N GLN A 464 -24.45 -37.33 2.53
CA GLN A 464 -23.98 -38.16 3.64
C GLN A 464 -23.07 -39.28 3.15
N ASN A 465 -23.50 -39.94 2.08
CA ASN A 465 -22.86 -41.09 1.44
C ASN A 465 -23.55 -41.37 0.09
N ALA A 466 -23.01 -42.30 -0.68
CA ALA A 466 -23.47 -42.64 -2.03
C ALA A 466 -24.93 -43.11 -2.16
N SER A 467 -25.63 -43.33 -1.04
CA SER A 467 -27.04 -43.73 -1.01
C SER A 467 -27.98 -42.74 -0.33
N GLN A 468 -27.45 -41.63 0.21
CA GLN A 468 -28.19 -40.71 1.08
C GLN A 468 -27.81 -39.25 0.84
N TYR A 469 -28.68 -38.53 0.12
CA TYR A 469 -28.52 -37.12 -0.20
C TYR A 469 -29.78 -36.50 -0.81
N TYR A 470 -29.84 -35.16 -0.89
CA TYR A 470 -30.79 -34.47 -1.75
C TYR A 470 -30.14 -34.11 -3.08
N MET A 471 -30.92 -34.02 -4.16
CA MET A 471 -30.40 -33.53 -5.44
C MET A 471 -31.41 -32.65 -6.18
N ALA A 472 -30.90 -31.55 -6.75
CA ALA A 472 -31.56 -30.78 -7.78
C ALA A 472 -31.20 -31.39 -9.13
N LYS A 473 -32.12 -32.17 -9.69
CA LYS A 473 -31.92 -33.03 -10.85
C LYS A 473 -32.54 -32.44 -12.11
N VAL A 474 -31.75 -32.34 -13.17
CA VAL A 474 -32.23 -32.00 -14.51
C VAL A 474 -32.19 -33.24 -15.38
N SER A 475 -33.33 -33.61 -15.95
CA SER A 475 -33.44 -34.76 -16.87
C SER A 475 -34.39 -34.46 -18.03
N CYS A 476 -34.30 -35.26 -19.09
CA CYS A 476 -35.21 -35.10 -20.22
C CYS A 476 -36.58 -35.72 -19.91
N SER A 477 -37.65 -34.97 -20.17
CA SER A 477 -39.04 -35.37 -19.90
C SER A 477 -39.81 -35.84 -21.14
N SER A 478 -39.55 -35.24 -22.31
CA SER A 478 -40.20 -35.62 -23.57
C SER A 478 -39.31 -35.32 -24.78
N ASN A 479 -39.55 -36.05 -25.87
CA ASN A 479 -38.77 -36.04 -27.13
C ASN A 479 -37.30 -36.50 -27.01
N CYS A 480 -36.92 -37.05 -25.84
CA CYS A 480 -35.56 -37.43 -25.48
C CYS A 480 -34.82 -38.25 -26.52
N GLY A 481 -33.59 -37.82 -26.83
CA GLY A 481 -32.74 -38.43 -27.87
C GLY A 481 -33.12 -38.05 -29.30
N GLY A 482 -34.02 -37.08 -29.47
CA GLY A 482 -34.45 -36.53 -30.76
C GLY A 482 -33.53 -35.41 -31.28
N SER A 483 -34.11 -34.42 -31.94
CA SER A 483 -33.39 -33.20 -32.29
C SER A 483 -33.10 -32.41 -31.00
N PRO A 484 -31.84 -32.00 -30.74
CA PRO A 484 -31.46 -31.44 -29.45
C PRO A 484 -32.32 -30.31 -28.89
N ASN A 485 -32.88 -29.44 -29.74
CA ASN A 485 -33.68 -28.29 -29.30
C ASN A 485 -35.20 -28.55 -29.29
N ASP A 486 -35.63 -29.77 -29.61
CA ASP A 486 -37.05 -30.19 -29.53
C ASP A 486 -37.36 -30.92 -28.21
N ASP A 487 -36.32 -31.22 -27.41
CA ASP A 487 -36.42 -31.87 -26.11
C ASP A 487 -37.02 -30.93 -25.05
N LEU A 488 -37.93 -31.46 -24.22
CA LEU A 488 -38.42 -30.76 -23.03
C LEU A 488 -37.77 -31.34 -21.79
N TYR A 489 -37.27 -30.49 -20.89
CA TYR A 489 -36.56 -30.91 -19.69
C TYR A 489 -37.42 -30.66 -18.43
N ILE A 490 -37.08 -31.38 -17.37
CA ILE A 490 -37.69 -31.25 -16.06
C ILE A 490 -36.61 -31.03 -15.01
N LEU A 491 -36.85 -30.07 -14.11
CA LEU A 491 -36.06 -29.83 -12.91
C LEU A 491 -36.83 -30.47 -11.76
N GLU A 492 -36.15 -31.29 -10.97
CA GLU A 492 -36.71 -32.07 -9.88
C GLU A 492 -35.90 -31.83 -8.60
N LEU A 493 -36.56 -31.62 -7.46
CA LEU A 493 -35.96 -31.85 -6.16
C LEU A 493 -36.25 -33.30 -5.76
N VAL A 494 -35.20 -34.05 -5.46
CA VAL A 494 -35.27 -35.47 -5.17
C VAL A 494 -34.60 -35.77 -3.84
N ASN A 495 -35.28 -36.57 -3.01
CA ASN A 495 -34.70 -37.23 -1.86
C ASN A 495 -34.19 -38.61 -2.29
N TYR A 496 -32.88 -38.80 -2.26
CA TYR A 496 -32.23 -40.07 -2.55
C TYR A 496 -31.92 -40.77 -1.23
N ASP A 497 -32.59 -41.89 -0.97
CA ASP A 497 -32.37 -42.72 0.21
C ASP A 497 -32.38 -44.19 -0.18
N SER A 498 -31.47 -44.98 0.39
CA SER A 498 -31.42 -46.43 0.18
C SER A 498 -31.39 -46.84 -1.31
N PHE A 499 -30.71 -46.04 -2.15
CA PHE A 499 -30.62 -46.17 -3.61
C PHE A 499 -31.93 -45.91 -4.40
N GLU A 500 -32.96 -45.38 -3.73
CA GLU A 500 -34.25 -45.05 -4.31
C GLU A 500 -34.42 -43.52 -4.39
N ALA A 501 -34.93 -43.05 -5.53
CA ALA A 501 -35.18 -41.64 -5.79
C ALA A 501 -36.66 -41.30 -5.54
N THR A 502 -36.93 -40.47 -4.53
CA THR A 502 -38.28 -39.97 -4.23
C THR A 502 -38.42 -38.53 -4.72
N LEU A 503 -39.32 -38.29 -5.67
CA LEU A 503 -39.63 -36.96 -6.17
C LEU A 503 -40.33 -36.13 -5.08
N VAL A 504 -39.85 -34.91 -4.87
CA VAL A 504 -40.38 -33.97 -3.86
C VAL A 504 -41.08 -32.79 -4.52
N SER A 505 -40.48 -32.19 -5.56
CA SER A 505 -41.05 -31.06 -6.30
C SER A 505 -40.47 -31.02 -7.72
N SER A 506 -41.21 -30.47 -8.71
CA SER A 506 -40.73 -30.41 -10.10
C SER A 506 -41.35 -29.30 -10.94
N THR A 507 -40.62 -28.85 -11.97
CA THR A 507 -41.11 -27.94 -13.02
C THR A 507 -40.49 -28.27 -14.37
N THR A 508 -41.17 -27.92 -15.48
CA THR A 508 -40.67 -28.15 -16.84
C THR A 508 -40.10 -26.89 -17.48
N PHE A 509 -39.07 -27.03 -18.29
CA PHE A 509 -38.39 -25.90 -18.94
C PHE A 509 -37.69 -26.31 -20.24
N SER A 510 -37.19 -25.33 -21.00
CA SER A 510 -36.35 -25.52 -22.18
C SER A 510 -34.87 -25.37 -21.82
N PHE A 511 -34.06 -26.34 -22.23
CA PHE A 511 -32.61 -26.32 -22.07
C PHE A 511 -32.00 -26.26 -23.47
N ASP A 512 -31.47 -25.13 -23.94
CA ASP A 512 -30.94 -25.01 -25.29
C ASP A 512 -29.58 -25.73 -25.46
N ASN A 513 -29.33 -26.27 -26.66
CA ASN A 513 -28.12 -27.04 -26.93
C ASN A 513 -26.90 -26.13 -27.09
N ASN A 514 -25.75 -26.52 -26.51
CA ASN A 514 -24.50 -25.75 -26.50
C ASN A 514 -24.58 -24.37 -25.83
N GLU A 515 -25.63 -24.08 -25.08
CA GLU A 515 -25.76 -22.88 -24.26
C GLU A 515 -25.50 -23.21 -22.79
N TYR A 516 -24.96 -22.24 -22.05
CA TYR A 516 -24.75 -22.36 -20.61
C TYR A 516 -26.02 -22.01 -19.83
N TYR A 517 -26.32 -22.84 -18.85
CA TYR A 517 -27.40 -22.64 -17.90
C TYR A 517 -26.87 -22.78 -16.48
N THR A 518 -27.32 -21.92 -15.58
CA THR A 518 -26.95 -21.98 -14.17
C THR A 518 -28.01 -22.78 -13.43
N LEU A 519 -27.58 -23.85 -12.75
CA LEU A 519 -28.36 -24.55 -11.74
C LEU A 519 -27.97 -24.01 -10.38
N LYS A 520 -28.93 -23.43 -9.67
CA LYS A 520 -28.75 -22.97 -8.29
C LYS A 520 -29.73 -23.71 -7.39
N ALA A 521 -29.23 -24.20 -6.27
CA ALA A 521 -30.03 -24.89 -5.27
C ALA A 521 -29.62 -24.45 -3.86
N SER A 522 -30.55 -24.44 -2.92
CA SER A 522 -30.27 -24.11 -1.52
C SER A 522 -30.88 -25.13 -0.58
N ALA A 523 -30.21 -25.31 0.56
CA ALA A 523 -30.74 -25.99 1.72
C ALA A 523 -30.68 -25.01 2.90
N SER A 524 -31.81 -24.72 3.52
CA SER A 524 -31.89 -23.85 4.71
C SER A 524 -32.91 -24.41 5.71
N GLY A 525 -32.44 -24.84 6.88
CA GLY A 525 -33.26 -25.60 7.82
C GLY A 525 -33.85 -26.84 7.15
N ASP A 526 -35.18 -26.92 7.06
CA ASP A 526 -35.89 -28.00 6.39
C ASP A 526 -36.33 -27.64 4.96
N GLU A 527 -36.05 -26.42 4.47
CA GLU A 527 -36.45 -25.98 3.13
C GLU A 527 -35.36 -26.26 2.10
N LEU A 528 -35.77 -26.87 0.98
CA LEU A 528 -34.95 -27.07 -0.20
C LEU A 528 -35.51 -26.23 -1.35
N ASN A 529 -34.64 -25.50 -2.04
CA ASN A 529 -35.03 -24.72 -3.21
C ASN A 529 -34.14 -25.04 -4.40
N ALA A 530 -34.68 -24.91 -5.62
CA ALA A 530 -33.88 -24.97 -6.84
C ALA A 530 -34.46 -24.07 -7.93
N LYS A 531 -33.57 -23.56 -8.79
CA LYS A 531 -33.92 -22.82 -10.00
C LYS A 531 -32.90 -23.04 -11.10
N PHE A 532 -33.34 -22.91 -12.35
CA PHE A 532 -32.52 -23.20 -13.52
C PHE A 532 -32.81 -22.23 -14.65
N TRP A 533 -31.80 -21.48 -15.09
CA TRP A 533 -31.97 -20.43 -16.11
C TRP A 533 -30.75 -20.34 -17.02
N GLN A 534 -30.91 -19.74 -18.20
CA GLN A 534 -29.79 -19.53 -19.12
C GLN A 534 -28.82 -18.50 -18.53
N THR A 535 -27.55 -18.84 -18.37
CA THR A 535 -26.53 -18.05 -17.66
C THR A 535 -26.37 -16.63 -18.24
N SER A 536 -26.62 -16.44 -19.54
CA SER A 536 -26.57 -15.13 -20.21
C SER A 536 -27.74 -14.20 -19.89
N THR A 537 -28.71 -14.65 -19.08
CA THR A 537 -29.89 -13.89 -18.68
C THR A 537 -29.86 -13.54 -17.20
N THR A 538 -30.68 -12.57 -16.77
CA THR A 538 -30.77 -12.20 -15.36
C THR A 538 -31.29 -13.36 -14.50
N GLU A 539 -30.64 -13.61 -13.36
CA GLU A 539 -31.10 -14.58 -12.36
C GLU A 539 -32.57 -14.32 -11.99
N PRO A 540 -33.45 -15.35 -12.04
CA PRO A 540 -34.82 -15.24 -11.58
C PRO A 540 -34.88 -14.88 -10.08
N SER A 541 -35.76 -13.93 -9.74
CA SER A 541 -35.94 -13.45 -8.35
C SER A 541 -36.60 -14.49 -7.44
N SER A 542 -37.36 -15.42 -8.01
CA SER A 542 -38.06 -16.47 -7.29
C SER A 542 -37.39 -17.82 -7.55
N TRP A 543 -37.48 -18.72 -6.57
CA TRP A 543 -37.17 -20.12 -6.80
C TRP A 543 -38.20 -20.76 -7.74
N ASP A 544 -37.75 -21.63 -8.64
CA ASP A 544 -38.65 -22.31 -9.57
C ASP A 544 -39.41 -23.44 -8.86
N ILE A 545 -38.72 -24.13 -7.94
CA ILE A 545 -39.28 -25.17 -7.09
C ILE A 545 -38.78 -25.03 -5.65
N THR A 546 -39.68 -25.30 -4.71
CA THR A 546 -39.44 -25.32 -3.27
C THR A 546 -40.05 -26.59 -2.69
N ALA A 547 -39.41 -27.14 -1.66
CA ALA A 547 -39.87 -28.31 -0.93
C ALA A 547 -39.46 -28.24 0.56
N THR A 548 -40.15 -29.00 1.41
CA THR A 548 -39.78 -29.20 2.81
C THR A 548 -39.37 -30.65 3.05
N GLU A 549 -38.17 -30.88 3.57
CA GLU A 549 -37.55 -32.19 3.73
C GLU A 549 -36.69 -32.24 5.00
N THR A 550 -36.81 -33.33 5.76
CA THR A 550 -36.20 -33.47 7.11
C THR A 550 -35.25 -34.67 7.23
N SER A 551 -35.03 -35.38 6.12
CA SER A 551 -34.23 -36.61 6.06
C SER A 551 -32.74 -36.36 6.39
N TYR A 552 -32.19 -35.24 5.90
CA TYR A 552 -30.79 -34.83 6.09
C TYR A 552 -30.70 -33.36 6.51
N SER A 553 -29.92 -33.05 7.56
CA SER A 553 -29.79 -31.71 8.13
C SER A 553 -28.46 -31.01 7.81
N GLN A 554 -27.46 -31.74 7.35
CA GLN A 554 -26.13 -31.22 7.03
C GLN A 554 -25.49 -32.03 5.90
N GLY A 555 -24.35 -31.63 5.36
CA GLY A 555 -23.53 -32.45 4.47
C GLY A 555 -22.92 -31.67 3.32
N GLU A 556 -22.03 -32.35 2.60
CA GLU A 556 -21.28 -31.83 1.46
C GLU A 556 -22.16 -31.55 0.23
N ILE A 557 -21.60 -30.87 -0.76
CA ILE A 557 -22.17 -30.81 -2.11
C ILE A 557 -21.51 -31.87 -3.00
N ALA A 558 -22.19 -32.21 -4.09
CA ALA A 558 -21.54 -32.96 -5.16
C ALA A 558 -22.11 -32.60 -6.53
N LEU A 559 -21.30 -32.78 -7.56
CA LEU A 559 -21.78 -32.85 -8.94
C LEU A 559 -22.04 -34.31 -9.28
N THR A 560 -23.16 -34.58 -9.94
CA THR A 560 -23.43 -35.92 -10.45
C THR A 560 -24.00 -35.89 -11.86
N THR A 561 -23.61 -36.88 -12.65
CA THR A 561 -24.16 -37.14 -13.97
C THR A 561 -24.01 -38.61 -14.30
N ILE A 562 -24.75 -39.06 -15.31
CA ILE A 562 -24.55 -40.37 -15.92
C ILE A 562 -24.13 -40.30 -17.39
N THR A 563 -23.91 -39.08 -17.91
CA THR A 563 -23.53 -38.84 -19.30
C THR A 563 -22.19 -38.09 -19.39
N SER A 564 -21.51 -38.26 -20.53
CA SER A 564 -20.24 -37.58 -20.85
C SER A 564 -20.40 -36.42 -21.83
N THR A 565 -21.65 -36.11 -22.21
CA THR A 565 -21.99 -35.04 -23.16
C THR A 565 -22.25 -33.69 -22.50
N THR A 566 -22.20 -33.62 -21.17
CA THR A 566 -22.40 -32.39 -20.40
C THR A 566 -21.11 -31.96 -19.70
N THR A 567 -20.94 -30.66 -19.53
CA THR A 567 -19.81 -30.04 -18.84
C THR A 567 -20.33 -29.15 -17.72
N PHE A 568 -19.55 -29.09 -16.63
CA PHE A 568 -19.75 -28.25 -15.46
C PHE A 568 -18.66 -27.18 -15.40
N ASP A 569 -19.03 -26.00 -14.92
CA ASP A 569 -18.19 -24.81 -14.90
C ASP A 569 -18.67 -23.87 -13.79
N ASN A 570 -17.82 -22.93 -13.34
CA ASN A 570 -18.14 -21.89 -12.35
C ASN A 570 -18.99 -22.39 -11.16
N VAL A 571 -18.57 -23.47 -10.50
CA VAL A 571 -19.26 -23.91 -9.28
C VAL A 571 -19.04 -22.84 -8.22
N VAL A 572 -20.06 -22.45 -7.47
CA VAL A 572 -19.95 -21.51 -6.35
C VAL A 572 -20.82 -22.02 -5.19
N VAL A 573 -20.30 -22.01 -3.95
CA VAL A 573 -21.09 -22.24 -2.74
C VAL A 573 -21.00 -21.02 -1.83
N ALA A 574 -22.13 -20.59 -1.26
CA ALA A 574 -22.22 -19.42 -0.40
C ALA A 574 -23.18 -19.69 0.77
N PRO A 575 -23.05 -18.95 1.89
CA PRO A 575 -24.05 -19.03 2.96
C PRO A 575 -25.40 -18.50 2.47
N THR A 576 -26.49 -18.99 3.04
CA THR A 576 -27.85 -18.55 2.71
C THR A 576 -28.03 -17.06 3.05
N SER A 577 -28.57 -16.29 2.10
CA SER A 577 -28.80 -14.85 2.22
C SER A 577 -29.94 -14.46 3.15
#